data_AF-A0AA49JHP8-F1
#
_entry.id   AF-A0AA49JHP8-F1
#
_cell.length_a   1.000
_cell.length_b   1.000
_cell.length_c   1.000
_cell.angle_alpha   90.00
_cell.angle_beta   90.00
_cell.angle_gamma   90.00
#
_symmetry.space_group_name_H-M   'P 1'
#
loop_
_entity.id
_entity.type
_entity.pdbx_description
1 polymer ?
#
loop_
_entity_poly.entity_id
_entity_poly.type
_entity_poly.pdbx_seq_one_letter_code
_entity_poly.pdbx_strand_id
1 'polypeptide(L)'
;MKKEIEAILCDLDGVLTQTARLHARAWKLLFDELLTKEAAKNQAMYREFVIATDYPKYIDGKPRLEGIRSYLEAKNIKIPEGSSTESIDTMTVHSLSKKKNTLFHELLTKEGVEVYPASIDAVRAWKEKGIKTAVVSSSKNCQPILDAAGVTHLFDVVVDGIVAEEKKLLGKPQPDTFLQAARMLKVEPSRAAVAEDAAAGIEAAVKAGFGLVIGILKENNSELLKQSKTDIIINNLGELAYTGNSLRYPQDFAALEHACLCEHHIGGEIRSKKPVFFFDYDGTLTPIVPHPEDALLSPATREKLSQLAKLAPVIIISGRDRDDVKQLVGIENIYYTGSHGFDIEGPQQVAFGLPEGNSIIETVEEVARALQKKLSSLEGILVEPKKYAVAVHYRNARKNVGSKVIALTQELVDQYPGLRTGAGKMVIEVRPTIDWDKGKAMQWIADKLCLQELGFHHFYMGDDITDEDAFKLLPEHGTGIIVGDHQSPTYADYRIDSASEMDELLDSFIRIIKKQHKEDE
;
A
#
# COMPACT_ATOMS: atom_id res chain seq x y z
N MET A 1 12.57 3.10 14.94
CA MET A 1 12.49 3.44 13.51
C MET A 1 11.06 3.88 13.15
N LYS A 2 10.63 5.00 13.74
CA LYS A 2 9.33 5.66 13.48
C LYS A 2 9.66 7.13 13.28
N LYS A 3 9.26 7.73 12.16
CA LYS A 3 9.41 9.18 11.97
C LYS A 3 8.12 9.85 12.42
N GLU A 4 8.24 10.83 13.32
CA GLU A 4 7.14 11.73 13.65
C GLU A 4 6.89 12.65 12.47
N ILE A 5 5.96 12.26 11.60
CA ILE A 5 5.59 13.00 10.39
C ILE A 5 4.20 13.57 10.60
N GLU A 6 4.11 14.88 10.79
CA GLU A 6 2.84 15.59 11.01
C GLU A 6 2.15 16.02 9.72
N ALA A 7 2.87 16.01 8.59
CA ALA A 7 2.34 16.42 7.31
C ALA A 7 2.90 15.61 6.14
N ILE A 8 2.07 15.39 5.11
CA ILE A 8 2.50 14.84 3.82
C ILE A 8 2.17 15.82 2.71
N LEU A 9 3.19 16.18 1.93
CA LEU A 9 3.10 17.02 0.75
C LEU A 9 3.24 16.13 -0.49
N CYS A 10 2.21 16.07 -1.31
CA CYS A 10 2.19 15.25 -2.52
C CYS A 10 2.39 16.11 -3.76
N ASP A 11 3.15 15.61 -4.75
CA ASP A 11 2.90 16.07 -6.13
C ASP A 11 1.49 15.67 -6.58
N LEU A 12 1.01 16.31 -7.65
CA LEU A 12 -0.30 16.03 -8.21
C LEU A 12 -0.25 14.93 -9.28
N ASP A 13 0.65 15.10 -10.24
CA ASP A 13 0.70 14.29 -11.45
C ASP A 13 1.58 13.07 -11.17
N GLY A 14 1.13 11.87 -11.54
CA GLY A 14 1.84 10.64 -11.20
C GLY A 14 1.68 10.21 -9.73
N VAL A 15 1.46 11.11 -8.77
CA VAL A 15 1.24 10.73 -7.37
C VAL A 15 -0.25 10.55 -7.05
N LEU A 16 -1.07 11.57 -7.36
CA LEU A 16 -2.50 11.59 -7.03
C LEU A 16 -3.39 11.35 -8.25
N THR A 17 -2.96 11.82 -9.42
CA THR A 17 -3.76 11.84 -10.65
C THR A 17 -2.99 11.37 -11.89
N GLN A 18 -3.71 10.90 -12.90
CA GLN A 18 -3.19 10.39 -14.18
C GLN A 18 -3.40 11.40 -15.32
N THR A 19 -3.02 12.66 -15.10
CA THR A 19 -3.30 13.76 -16.05
C THR A 19 -2.41 13.73 -17.30
N ALA A 20 -1.32 12.96 -17.29
CA ALA A 20 -0.39 12.83 -18.41
C ALA A 20 -1.12 12.49 -19.73
N ARG A 21 -2.15 11.64 -19.66
CA ARG A 21 -3.01 11.28 -20.80
C ARG A 21 -3.77 12.49 -21.37
N LEU A 22 -4.38 13.29 -20.50
CA LEU A 22 -5.09 14.51 -20.90
C LEU A 22 -4.14 15.57 -21.44
N HIS A 23 -2.95 15.71 -20.84
CA HIS A 23 -1.91 16.60 -21.34
C HIS A 23 -1.46 16.20 -22.74
N ALA A 24 -1.11 14.93 -22.96
CA ALA A 24 -0.69 14.40 -24.26
C ALA A 24 -1.78 14.58 -25.33
N ARG A 25 -3.05 14.38 -24.98
CA ARG A 25 -4.18 14.62 -25.89
C ARG A 25 -4.39 16.10 -26.21
N ALA A 26 -4.28 17.00 -25.23
CA ALA A 26 -4.35 18.43 -25.48
C ALA A 26 -3.24 18.90 -26.44
N TRP A 27 -2.03 18.34 -26.31
CA TRP A 27 -0.94 18.58 -27.25
C TRP A 27 -1.25 18.06 -28.65
N LYS A 28 -1.76 16.83 -28.75
CA LYS A 28 -2.17 16.25 -30.03
C LYS A 28 -3.21 17.12 -30.73
N LEU A 29 -4.27 17.52 -30.03
CA LEU A 29 -5.30 18.40 -30.60
C LEU A 29 -4.72 19.72 -31.10
N LEU A 30 -3.86 20.37 -30.30
CA LEU A 30 -3.19 21.61 -30.69
C LEU A 30 -2.36 21.44 -31.97
N PHE A 31 -1.48 20.43 -32.00
CA PHE A 31 -0.57 20.25 -33.11
C PHE A 31 -1.27 19.70 -34.36
N ASP A 32 -2.27 18.83 -34.24
CA ASP A 32 -3.06 18.35 -35.38
C ASP A 32 -3.82 19.49 -36.04
N GLU A 33 -4.38 20.43 -35.25
CA GLU A 33 -4.99 21.65 -35.79
C GLU A 33 -3.98 22.50 -36.55
N LEU A 34 -2.78 22.71 -35.98
CA LEU A 34 -1.71 23.47 -36.62
C LEU A 34 -1.22 22.81 -37.91
N LEU A 35 -0.95 21.50 -37.88
CA LEU A 35 -0.42 20.72 -38.99
C LEU A 35 -1.42 20.63 -40.13
N THR A 36 -2.72 20.58 -39.84
CA THR A 36 -3.78 20.65 -40.84
C THR A 36 -3.74 21.98 -41.60
N LYS A 37 -3.60 23.11 -40.88
CA LYS A 37 -3.49 24.44 -41.48
C LYS A 37 -2.22 24.59 -42.31
N GLU A 38 -1.09 24.10 -41.82
CA GLU A 38 0.19 24.20 -42.52
C GLU A 38 0.24 23.29 -43.77
N ALA A 39 -0.36 22.09 -43.70
CA ALA A 39 -0.49 21.20 -44.85
C ALA A 39 -1.36 21.83 -45.95
N ALA A 40 -2.48 22.46 -45.59
CA ALA A 40 -3.33 23.18 -46.53
C ALA A 40 -2.62 24.36 -47.19
N LYS A 41 -1.85 25.15 -46.40
CA LYS A 41 -1.10 26.31 -46.88
C LYS A 41 0.00 25.95 -47.87
N ASN A 42 0.71 24.84 -47.63
CA ASN A 42 1.85 24.41 -48.44
C ASN A 42 1.51 23.33 -49.47
N GLN A 43 0.24 22.94 -49.63
CA GLN A 43 -0.21 21.82 -50.46
C GLN A 43 0.56 20.52 -50.17
N ALA A 44 0.89 20.29 -48.89
CA ALA A 44 1.64 19.13 -48.44
C ALA A 44 0.71 18.05 -47.87
N MET A 45 1.22 16.82 -47.78
CA MET A 45 0.50 15.72 -47.11
C MET A 45 0.43 15.99 -45.61
N TYR A 46 -0.79 15.96 -45.04
CA TYR A 46 -1.00 16.01 -43.60
C TYR A 46 -0.36 14.80 -42.91
N ARG A 47 0.37 15.06 -41.83
CA ARG A 47 0.90 14.04 -40.91
C ARG A 47 0.56 14.46 -39.51
N GLU A 48 -0.10 13.59 -38.77
CA GLU A 48 -0.55 13.88 -37.41
C GLU A 48 0.61 13.94 -36.41
N PHE A 49 0.35 14.57 -35.27
CA PHE A 49 1.13 14.45 -34.06
C PHE A 49 0.89 13.06 -33.44
N VAL A 50 1.95 12.25 -33.37
CA VAL A 50 1.86 10.88 -32.82
C VAL A 50 2.31 10.90 -31.37
N ILE A 51 1.37 10.73 -30.43
CA ILE A 51 1.67 10.77 -28.98
C ILE A 51 2.80 9.80 -28.61
N ALA A 52 2.80 8.57 -29.13
CA ALA A 52 3.80 7.56 -28.76
C ALA A 52 5.25 7.92 -29.14
N THR A 53 5.47 8.81 -30.12
CA THR A 53 6.81 9.11 -30.65
C THR A 53 7.18 10.58 -30.57
N ASP A 54 6.26 11.49 -30.92
CA ASP A 54 6.50 12.92 -30.90
C ASP A 54 6.47 13.49 -29.47
N TYR A 55 5.58 13.01 -28.59
CA TYR A 55 5.44 13.56 -27.24
C TYR A 55 6.68 13.33 -26.37
N PRO A 56 7.17 12.08 -26.17
CA PRO A 56 8.38 11.85 -25.38
C PRO A 56 9.62 12.56 -25.94
N LYS A 57 9.69 12.71 -27.27
CA LYS A 57 10.87 13.25 -27.94
C LYS A 57 10.95 14.78 -27.90
N TYR A 58 9.83 15.47 -28.06
CA TYR A 58 9.84 16.92 -28.27
C TYR A 58 9.15 17.71 -27.15
N ILE A 59 8.25 17.09 -26.39
CA ILE A 59 7.38 17.78 -25.43
C ILE A 59 7.70 17.37 -23.99
N ASP A 60 7.81 16.07 -23.74
CA ASP A 60 7.92 15.54 -22.38
C ASP A 60 9.17 16.03 -21.66
N GLY A 61 9.03 16.31 -20.36
CA GLY A 61 10.11 16.85 -19.53
C GLY A 61 10.55 18.29 -19.83
N LYS A 62 9.93 19.00 -20.80
CA LYS A 62 10.29 20.39 -21.14
C LYS A 62 9.26 21.40 -20.62
N PRO A 63 9.68 22.62 -20.23
CA PRO A 63 8.77 23.73 -20.03
C PRO A 63 7.86 23.95 -21.24
N ARG A 64 6.58 24.29 -21.01
CA ARG A 64 5.53 24.35 -22.06
C ARG A 64 5.94 25.12 -23.31
N LEU A 65 6.53 26.31 -23.16
CA LEU A 65 6.97 27.13 -24.29
C LEU A 65 8.13 26.47 -25.04
N GLU A 66 9.06 25.84 -24.32
CA GLU A 66 10.18 25.11 -24.92
C GLU A 66 9.70 23.86 -25.67
N GLY A 67 8.72 23.14 -25.14
CA GLY A 67 8.07 22.03 -25.85
C GLY A 67 7.46 22.46 -27.18
N ILE A 68 6.75 23.59 -27.19
CA ILE A 68 6.21 24.19 -28.44
C ILE A 68 7.36 24.47 -29.42
N ARG A 69 8.39 25.21 -28.98
CA ARG A 69 9.53 25.56 -29.84
C ARG A 69 10.23 24.32 -30.39
N SER A 70 10.51 23.35 -29.53
CA SER A 70 11.19 22.11 -29.89
C SER A 70 10.42 21.31 -30.95
N TYR A 71 9.09 21.26 -30.86
CA TYR A 71 8.28 20.56 -31.86
C TYR A 71 8.20 21.33 -33.18
N LEU A 72 8.00 22.65 -33.12
CA LEU A 72 7.96 23.50 -34.31
C LEU A 72 9.26 23.45 -35.10
N GLU A 73 10.40 23.52 -34.41
CA GLU A 73 11.73 23.39 -35.01
C GLU A 73 11.90 22.03 -35.69
N ALA A 74 11.51 20.93 -35.02
CA ALA A 74 11.60 19.59 -35.59
C ALA A 74 10.73 19.39 -36.85
N LYS A 75 9.65 20.15 -37.00
CA LYS A 75 8.79 20.14 -38.19
C LYS A 75 9.11 21.27 -39.18
N ASN A 76 10.17 22.06 -38.95
CA ASN A 76 10.55 23.22 -39.75
C ASN A 76 9.43 24.27 -39.91
N ILE A 77 8.57 24.42 -38.91
CA ILE A 77 7.45 25.37 -38.91
C ILE A 77 7.92 26.68 -38.25
N LYS A 78 7.91 27.78 -38.99
CA LYS A 78 8.30 29.10 -38.49
C LYS A 78 7.08 29.87 -37.98
N ILE A 79 7.01 30.03 -36.66
CA ILE A 79 5.97 30.79 -35.97
C ILE A 79 6.65 31.88 -35.12
N PRO A 80 6.20 33.14 -35.17
CA PRO A 80 6.73 34.20 -34.31
C PRO A 80 6.57 33.86 -32.83
N GLU A 81 7.49 34.34 -32.00
CA GLU A 81 7.43 34.12 -30.55
C GLU A 81 6.15 34.72 -29.93
N GLY A 82 5.81 35.95 -30.32
CA GLY A 82 4.67 36.71 -29.79
C GLY A 82 4.89 37.17 -28.35
N SER A 83 3.80 37.44 -27.64
CA SER A 83 3.85 37.83 -26.22
C SER A 83 2.66 37.29 -25.42
N SER A 84 2.79 37.28 -24.09
CA SER A 84 1.75 36.76 -23.17
C SER A 84 0.45 37.57 -23.19
N THR A 85 0.44 38.79 -23.72
CA THR A 85 -0.75 39.67 -23.79
C THR A 85 -1.53 39.53 -25.10
N GLU A 86 -1.01 38.81 -26.09
CA GLU A 86 -1.66 38.65 -27.40
C GLU A 86 -2.94 37.82 -27.34
N SER A 87 -3.85 38.06 -28.29
CA SER A 87 -5.07 37.26 -28.45
C SER A 87 -4.74 35.79 -28.71
N ILE A 88 -5.62 34.89 -28.25
CA ILE A 88 -5.52 33.46 -28.51
C ILE A 88 -5.59 33.14 -30.01
N ASP A 89 -6.23 34.00 -30.81
CA ASP A 89 -6.41 33.80 -32.25
C ASP A 89 -5.16 34.13 -33.09
N THR A 90 -4.15 34.76 -32.50
CA THR A 90 -2.87 34.97 -33.19
C THR A 90 -2.17 33.64 -33.45
N MET A 91 -1.23 33.59 -34.40
CA MET A 91 -0.40 32.42 -34.66
C MET A 91 1.02 32.69 -34.13
N THR A 92 1.20 32.59 -32.81
CA THR A 92 2.48 32.79 -32.12
C THR A 92 2.75 31.65 -31.12
N VAL A 93 4.00 31.49 -30.67
CA VAL A 93 4.35 30.47 -29.66
C VAL A 93 3.53 30.69 -28.37
N HIS A 94 3.35 31.94 -27.96
CA HIS A 94 2.54 32.29 -26.80
C HIS A 94 1.03 32.02 -26.99
N SER A 95 0.46 32.26 -28.17
CA SER A 95 -0.95 31.97 -28.42
C SER A 95 -1.23 30.46 -28.50
N LEU A 96 -0.31 29.67 -29.07
CA LEU A 96 -0.39 28.20 -29.03
C LEU A 96 -0.36 27.66 -27.60
N SER A 97 0.47 28.24 -26.74
CA SER A 97 0.49 27.90 -25.31
C SER A 97 -0.85 28.16 -24.61
N LYS A 98 -1.52 29.28 -24.93
CA LYS A 98 -2.87 29.58 -24.46
C LYS A 98 -3.89 28.58 -25.00
N LYS A 99 -3.88 28.30 -26.31
CA LYS A 99 -4.76 27.30 -26.96
C LYS A 99 -4.63 25.93 -26.32
N LYS A 100 -3.40 25.45 -26.08
CA LYS A 100 -3.19 24.18 -25.37
C LYS A 100 -3.86 24.17 -24.01
N ASN A 101 -3.81 25.29 -23.28
CA ASN A 101 -4.43 25.38 -21.97
C ASN A 101 -5.96 25.32 -22.06
N THR A 102 -6.54 26.05 -23.01
CA THR A 102 -7.99 25.98 -23.30
C THR A 102 -8.42 24.56 -23.64
N LEU A 103 -7.74 23.91 -24.60
CA LEU A 103 -8.01 22.51 -24.98
C LEU A 103 -7.88 21.55 -23.80
N PHE A 104 -6.91 21.77 -22.92
CA PHE A 104 -6.77 20.97 -21.71
C PHE A 104 -7.95 21.13 -20.76
N HIS A 105 -8.43 22.36 -20.51
CA HIS A 105 -9.60 22.58 -19.65
C HIS A 105 -10.89 22.03 -20.28
N GLU A 106 -11.04 22.12 -21.59
CA GLU A 106 -12.17 21.50 -22.32
C GLU A 106 -12.17 19.98 -22.15
N LEU A 107 -11.01 19.33 -22.33
CA LEU A 107 -10.87 17.89 -22.09
C LEU A 107 -11.15 17.53 -20.63
N LEU A 108 -10.59 18.28 -19.68
CA LEU A 108 -10.79 18.06 -18.24
C LEU A 108 -12.28 18.18 -17.86
N THR A 109 -12.98 19.17 -18.41
CA THR A 109 -14.42 19.38 -18.13
C THR A 109 -15.28 18.28 -18.74
N LYS A 110 -14.93 17.82 -19.95
CA LYS A 110 -15.71 16.82 -20.68
C LYS A 110 -15.49 15.40 -20.17
N GLU A 111 -14.27 15.06 -19.80
CA GLU A 111 -13.85 13.69 -19.53
C GLU A 111 -13.49 13.44 -18.06
N GLY A 112 -13.35 14.51 -17.26
CA GLY A 112 -12.87 14.41 -15.89
C GLY A 112 -11.37 14.09 -15.82
N VAL A 113 -10.94 13.59 -14.68
CA VAL A 113 -9.56 13.13 -14.45
C VAL A 113 -9.57 11.79 -13.72
N GLU A 114 -8.71 10.88 -14.15
CA GLU A 114 -8.46 9.62 -13.45
C GLU A 114 -7.54 9.87 -12.25
N VAL A 115 -7.98 9.42 -11.07
CA VAL A 115 -7.18 9.44 -9.83
C VAL A 115 -6.50 8.08 -9.62
N TYR A 116 -5.49 8.04 -8.74
CA TYR A 116 -5.01 6.78 -8.18
C TYR A 116 -5.82 6.44 -6.91
N PRO A 117 -6.72 5.43 -6.93
CA PRO A 117 -7.64 5.18 -5.81
C PRO A 117 -6.91 4.97 -4.48
N ALA A 118 -5.89 4.11 -4.45
CA ALA A 118 -5.10 3.84 -3.25
C ALA A 118 -4.39 5.10 -2.71
N SER A 119 -3.98 6.03 -3.59
CA SER A 119 -3.41 7.31 -3.16
C SER A 119 -4.45 8.21 -2.50
N ILE A 120 -5.66 8.29 -3.07
CA ILE A 120 -6.74 9.11 -2.51
C ILE A 120 -7.24 8.51 -1.19
N ASP A 121 -7.37 7.19 -1.10
CA ASP A 121 -7.78 6.50 0.13
C ASP A 121 -6.77 6.70 1.25
N ALA A 122 -5.47 6.67 0.94
CA ALA A 122 -4.42 7.02 1.90
C ALA A 122 -4.58 8.45 2.42
N VAL A 123 -4.73 9.43 1.52
CA VAL A 123 -4.91 10.85 1.92
C VAL A 123 -6.15 11.05 2.79
N ARG A 124 -7.27 10.35 2.48
CA ARG A 124 -8.48 10.34 3.34
C ARG A 124 -8.16 9.82 4.74
N ALA A 125 -7.52 8.66 4.83
CA ALA A 125 -7.15 8.05 6.10
C ALA A 125 -6.20 8.93 6.93
N TRP A 126 -5.29 9.66 6.28
CA TRP A 126 -4.40 10.62 6.95
C TRP A 126 -5.18 11.80 7.53
N LYS A 127 -6.13 12.35 6.76
CA LYS A 127 -6.97 13.46 7.19
C LYS A 127 -7.85 13.09 8.38
N GLU A 128 -8.42 11.88 8.37
CA GLU A 128 -9.17 11.33 9.51
C GLU A 128 -8.33 11.21 10.78
N LYS A 129 -7.02 10.97 10.63
CA LYS A 129 -6.05 10.92 11.73
C LYS A 129 -5.46 12.28 12.10
N GLY A 130 -5.94 13.37 11.49
CA GLY A 130 -5.47 14.73 11.77
C GLY A 130 -4.09 15.06 11.19
N ILE A 131 -3.57 14.22 10.31
CA ILE A 131 -2.32 14.49 9.57
C ILE A 131 -2.60 15.56 8.52
N LYS A 132 -1.74 16.57 8.47
CA LYS A 132 -1.88 17.69 7.54
C LYS A 132 -1.48 17.28 6.13
N THR A 133 -2.19 17.77 5.13
CA THR A 133 -1.96 17.37 3.74
C THR A 133 -1.81 18.58 2.83
N ALA A 134 -0.90 18.50 1.87
CA ALA A 134 -0.80 19.50 0.82
C ALA A 134 -0.52 18.91 -0.56
N VAL A 135 -0.90 19.66 -1.58
CA VAL A 135 -0.49 19.40 -2.97
C VAL A 135 0.52 20.45 -3.40
N VAL A 136 1.62 20.01 -4.01
CA VAL A 136 2.66 20.89 -4.56
C VAL A 136 2.90 20.53 -6.01
N SER A 137 2.47 21.39 -6.94
CA SER A 137 2.60 21.16 -8.38
C SER A 137 3.26 22.35 -9.08
N SER A 138 4.03 22.07 -10.15
CA SER A 138 4.55 23.11 -11.04
C SER A 138 3.48 23.67 -12.00
N SER A 139 2.34 22.98 -12.11
CA SER A 139 1.26 23.33 -13.05
C SER A 139 0.37 24.44 -12.50
N LYS A 140 -0.01 25.39 -13.35
CA LYS A 140 -1.08 26.36 -13.05
C LYS A 140 -2.50 25.75 -13.10
N ASN A 141 -2.61 24.46 -13.44
CA ASN A 141 -3.88 23.75 -13.56
C ASN A 141 -4.17 22.85 -12.34
N CYS A 142 -3.36 22.93 -11.28
CA CYS A 142 -3.47 22.07 -10.11
C CYS A 142 -4.88 22.13 -9.48
N GLN A 143 -5.34 23.34 -9.14
CA GLN A 143 -6.66 23.53 -8.52
C GLN A 143 -7.81 23.01 -9.39
N PRO A 144 -7.91 23.37 -10.70
CA PRO A 144 -8.91 22.78 -11.60
C PRO A 144 -8.90 21.25 -11.66
N ILE A 145 -7.72 20.62 -11.63
CA ILE A 145 -7.61 19.15 -11.65
C ILE A 145 -8.15 18.55 -10.35
N LEU A 146 -7.79 19.13 -9.19
CA LEU A 146 -8.30 18.69 -7.89
C LEU A 146 -9.82 18.82 -7.79
N ASP A 147 -10.38 19.90 -8.35
CA ASP A 147 -11.82 20.14 -8.39
C ASP A 147 -12.53 19.12 -9.28
N ALA A 148 -11.99 18.83 -10.47
CA ALA A 148 -12.56 17.83 -11.38
C ALA A 148 -12.45 16.41 -10.82
N ALA A 149 -11.41 16.12 -10.04
CA ALA A 149 -11.24 14.88 -9.28
C ALA A 149 -12.16 14.79 -8.06
N GLY A 150 -12.74 15.90 -7.61
CA GLY A 150 -13.55 15.97 -6.39
C GLY A 150 -12.75 15.78 -5.09
N VAL A 151 -11.44 16.02 -5.11
CA VAL A 151 -10.54 15.72 -3.96
C VAL A 151 -9.90 16.96 -3.33
N THR A 152 -10.23 18.17 -3.79
CA THR A 152 -9.72 19.45 -3.21
C THR A 152 -9.86 19.50 -1.70
N HIS A 153 -11.00 19.08 -1.17
CA HIS A 153 -11.31 19.08 0.26
C HIS A 153 -10.37 18.20 1.11
N LEU A 154 -9.63 17.28 0.48
CA LEU A 154 -8.67 16.42 1.17
C LEU A 154 -7.37 17.14 1.53
N PHE A 155 -7.12 18.33 0.98
CA PHE A 155 -5.86 19.06 1.15
C PHE A 155 -6.06 20.36 1.92
N ASP A 156 -5.22 20.58 2.93
CA ASP A 156 -5.27 21.81 3.75
C ASP A 156 -4.56 22.97 3.03
N VAL A 157 -3.59 22.66 2.18
CA VAL A 157 -2.80 23.62 1.41
C VAL A 157 -2.61 23.14 -0.02
N VAL A 158 -2.75 24.05 -0.98
CA VAL A 158 -2.35 23.84 -2.38
C VAL A 158 -1.31 24.91 -2.72
N VAL A 159 -0.14 24.48 -3.19
CA VAL A 159 0.90 25.35 -3.76
C VAL A 159 1.13 24.93 -5.19
N ASP A 160 0.60 25.72 -6.12
CA ASP A 160 0.66 25.44 -7.54
C ASP A 160 1.46 26.48 -8.33
N GLY A 161 1.45 26.38 -9.65
CA GLY A 161 2.17 27.33 -10.51
C GLY A 161 1.64 28.77 -10.44
N ILE A 162 0.42 29.01 -9.96
CA ILE A 162 -0.13 30.35 -9.75
C ILE A 162 0.48 30.93 -8.47
N VAL A 163 0.43 30.18 -7.37
CA VAL A 163 1.04 30.58 -6.09
C VAL A 163 2.54 30.83 -6.26
N ALA A 164 3.24 29.99 -7.03
CA ALA A 164 4.66 30.17 -7.32
C ALA A 164 4.96 31.48 -8.05
N GLU A 165 4.14 31.86 -9.03
CA GLU A 165 4.29 33.12 -9.77
C GLU A 165 4.00 34.34 -8.89
N GLU A 166 2.88 34.33 -8.16
CA GLU A 166 2.48 35.42 -7.27
C GLU A 166 3.52 35.71 -6.19
N LYS A 167 4.11 34.65 -5.63
CA LYS A 167 5.12 34.74 -4.56
C LYS A 167 6.56 34.76 -5.08
N LYS A 168 6.77 34.75 -6.41
CA LYS A 168 8.09 34.72 -7.06
C LYS A 168 8.98 33.57 -6.56
N LEU A 169 8.38 32.40 -6.36
CA LEU A 169 9.06 31.19 -5.94
C LEU A 169 9.71 30.52 -7.14
N LEU A 170 10.92 29.98 -6.96
CA LEU A 170 11.53 29.17 -8.00
C LEU A 170 10.87 27.78 -7.98
N GLY A 171 10.53 27.27 -9.16
CA GLY A 171 9.97 25.92 -9.30
C GLY A 171 11.00 24.82 -9.01
N LYS A 172 10.52 23.58 -8.89
CA LYS A 172 11.35 22.37 -8.82
C LYS A 172 12.41 22.41 -9.95
N PRO A 173 13.72 22.16 -9.69
CA PRO A 173 14.28 21.50 -8.51
C PRO A 173 14.71 22.42 -7.36
N GLN A 174 14.27 23.68 -7.35
CA GLN A 174 14.46 24.56 -6.20
C GLN A 174 13.44 24.22 -5.10
N PRO A 175 13.81 24.37 -3.82
CA PRO A 175 12.98 23.94 -2.68
C PRO A 175 11.78 24.86 -2.39
N ASP A 176 11.69 26.03 -3.03
CA ASP A 176 10.82 27.14 -2.61
C ASP A 176 9.33 26.76 -2.53
N THR A 177 8.81 26.00 -3.49
CA THR A 177 7.39 25.61 -3.51
C THR A 177 7.05 24.64 -2.37
N PHE A 178 7.91 23.68 -2.07
CA PHE A 178 7.71 22.78 -0.93
C PHE A 178 7.89 23.50 0.41
N LEU A 179 8.89 24.38 0.54
CA LEU A 179 9.08 25.19 1.75
C LEU A 179 7.90 26.13 2.00
N GLN A 180 7.33 26.69 0.92
CA GLN A 180 6.13 27.51 1.01
C GLN A 180 4.92 26.70 1.50
N ALA A 181 4.74 25.47 1.01
CA ALA A 181 3.68 24.58 1.46
C ALA A 181 3.83 24.21 2.95
N ALA A 182 5.03 23.81 3.38
CA ALA A 182 5.33 23.52 4.78
C ALA A 182 5.06 24.74 5.70
N ARG A 183 5.46 25.94 5.28
CA ARG A 183 5.15 27.20 5.99
C ARG A 183 3.65 27.44 6.11
N MET A 184 2.86 27.20 5.06
CA MET A 184 1.40 27.38 5.09
C MET A 184 0.72 26.35 6.00
N LEU A 185 1.24 25.12 6.03
CA LEU A 185 0.79 24.08 6.96
C LEU A 185 1.24 24.33 8.42
N LYS A 186 2.19 25.25 8.64
CA LYS A 186 2.85 25.49 9.93
C LYS A 186 3.49 24.22 10.47
N VAL A 187 4.27 23.53 9.63
CA VAL A 187 5.03 22.33 9.97
C VAL A 187 6.47 22.54 9.53
N GLU A 188 7.42 22.17 10.39
CA GLU A 188 8.85 22.17 10.05
C GLU A 188 9.13 21.10 9.00
N PRO A 189 9.95 21.36 7.96
CA PRO A 189 10.25 20.38 6.92
C PRO A 189 10.71 19.02 7.48
N SER A 190 11.53 19.03 8.54
CA SER A 190 12.02 17.81 9.21
C SER A 190 10.93 16.93 9.85
N ARG A 191 9.72 17.46 10.02
CA ARG A 191 8.54 16.77 10.56
C ARG A 191 7.47 16.54 9.49
N ALA A 192 7.84 16.68 8.21
CA ALA A 192 6.96 16.46 7.07
C ALA A 192 7.60 15.48 6.07
N ALA A 193 6.76 14.79 5.32
CA ALA A 193 7.15 13.94 4.21
C ALA A 193 6.77 14.57 2.87
N VAL A 194 7.54 14.28 1.83
CA VAL A 194 7.21 14.63 0.44
C VAL A 194 7.07 13.36 -0.38
N ALA A 195 5.98 13.22 -1.13
CA ALA A 195 5.78 12.15 -2.10
C ALA A 195 5.86 12.67 -3.53
N GLU A 196 6.76 12.09 -4.33
CA GLU A 196 7.05 12.56 -5.68
C GLU A 196 7.48 11.43 -6.63
N ASP A 197 7.15 11.55 -7.92
CA ASP A 197 7.52 10.60 -8.99
C ASP A 197 8.65 11.11 -9.91
N ALA A 198 9.01 12.40 -9.84
CA ALA A 198 10.03 13.06 -10.68
C ALA A 198 11.31 13.49 -9.92
N ALA A 199 12.47 13.37 -10.60
CA ALA A 199 13.79 13.70 -10.01
C ALA A 199 13.86 15.14 -9.51
N ALA A 200 13.30 16.08 -10.27
CA ALA A 200 13.34 17.49 -9.90
C ALA A 200 12.61 17.77 -8.58
N GLY A 201 11.47 17.12 -8.34
CA GLY A 201 10.76 17.28 -7.08
C GLY A 201 11.45 16.57 -5.91
N ILE A 202 12.05 15.40 -6.15
CA ILE A 202 12.87 14.71 -5.13
C ILE A 202 14.06 15.58 -4.73
N GLU A 203 14.77 16.16 -5.71
CA GLU A 203 15.89 17.06 -5.45
C GLU A 203 15.44 18.30 -4.65
N ALA A 204 14.29 18.88 -4.98
CA ALA A 204 13.71 19.99 -4.25
C ALA A 204 13.37 19.63 -2.80
N ALA A 205 12.78 18.45 -2.57
CA ALA A 205 12.44 17.96 -1.23
C ALA A 205 13.70 17.71 -0.37
N VAL A 206 14.73 17.10 -0.96
CA VAL A 206 16.01 16.86 -0.28
C VAL A 206 16.70 18.18 0.08
N LYS A 207 16.73 19.16 -0.83
CA LYS A 207 17.29 20.50 -0.56
C LYS A 207 16.52 21.26 0.51
N ALA A 208 15.21 21.04 0.60
CA ALA A 208 14.36 21.64 1.62
C ALA A 208 14.52 20.99 3.01
N GLY A 209 15.24 19.87 3.13
CA GLY A 209 15.48 19.20 4.40
C GLY A 209 14.22 18.52 4.97
N PHE A 210 13.37 17.96 4.10
CA PHE A 210 12.20 17.21 4.57
C PHE A 210 12.60 15.96 5.36
N GLY A 211 11.80 15.63 6.37
CA GLY A 211 12.04 14.51 7.26
C GLY A 211 12.00 13.16 6.55
N LEU A 212 11.20 13.04 5.49
CA LEU A 212 11.12 11.85 4.65
C LEU A 212 10.83 12.22 3.19
N VAL A 213 11.62 11.71 2.25
CA VAL A 213 11.43 11.90 0.81
C VAL A 213 11.07 10.56 0.16
N ILE A 214 9.86 10.49 -0.39
CA ILE A 214 9.21 9.27 -0.87
C ILE A 214 9.13 9.33 -2.40
N GLY A 215 9.79 8.37 -3.05
CA GLY A 215 9.67 8.15 -4.49
C GLY A 215 8.44 7.30 -4.83
N ILE A 216 7.58 7.76 -5.75
CA ILE A 216 6.46 6.98 -6.25
C ILE A 216 6.83 6.30 -7.57
N LEU A 217 6.93 4.98 -7.53
CA LEU A 217 7.33 4.16 -8.67
C LEU A 217 6.25 4.16 -9.77
N LYS A 218 6.70 4.40 -11.00
CA LYS A 218 5.95 4.31 -12.26
C LYS A 218 6.74 3.50 -13.28
N GLU A 219 6.05 3.03 -14.32
CA GLU A 219 6.64 2.19 -15.37
C GLU A 219 7.89 2.80 -16.03
N ASN A 220 7.98 4.12 -16.08
CA ASN A 220 9.02 4.86 -16.81
C ASN A 220 10.03 5.60 -15.91
N ASN A 221 9.97 5.50 -14.59
CA ASN A 221 10.82 6.29 -13.68
C ASN A 221 11.73 5.47 -12.75
N SER A 222 11.73 4.13 -12.83
CA SER A 222 12.47 3.26 -11.89
C SER A 222 13.96 3.58 -11.81
N GLU A 223 14.66 3.70 -12.95
CA GLU A 223 16.09 4.01 -12.98
C GLU A 223 16.39 5.39 -12.40
N LEU A 224 15.52 6.36 -12.70
CA LEU A 224 15.62 7.74 -12.19
C LEU A 224 15.47 7.78 -10.67
N LEU A 225 14.50 7.04 -10.11
CA LEU A 225 14.28 7.00 -8.66
C LEU A 225 15.47 6.33 -7.95
N LYS A 226 16.01 5.23 -8.52
CA LYS A 226 17.20 4.56 -7.98
C LYS A 226 18.45 5.43 -7.96
N GLN A 227 18.56 6.38 -8.88
CA GLN A 227 19.67 7.35 -8.92
C GLN A 227 19.41 8.59 -8.05
N SER A 228 18.16 8.78 -7.60
CA SER A 228 17.75 9.92 -6.80
C SER A 228 17.99 9.66 -5.30
N LYS A 229 18.10 10.73 -4.51
CA LYS A 229 18.29 10.64 -3.04
C LYS A 229 16.95 10.50 -2.30
N THR A 230 16.13 9.54 -2.69
CA THR A 230 14.90 9.19 -1.95
C THR A 230 15.25 8.39 -0.71
N ASP A 231 14.49 8.57 0.37
CA ASP A 231 14.60 7.72 1.56
C ASP A 231 13.94 6.35 1.33
N ILE A 232 12.79 6.34 0.66
CA ILE A 232 12.05 5.13 0.31
C ILE A 232 11.43 5.24 -1.10
N ILE A 233 11.16 4.10 -1.72
CA ILE A 233 10.45 4.00 -2.99
C ILE A 233 9.27 3.05 -2.80
N ILE A 234 8.07 3.50 -3.12
CA ILE A 234 6.81 2.74 -3.00
C ILE A 234 6.01 2.83 -4.29
N ASN A 235 5.05 1.93 -4.52
CA ASN A 235 4.24 1.94 -5.76
C ASN A 235 3.11 2.98 -5.69
N ASN A 236 2.56 3.19 -4.50
CA ASN A 236 1.47 4.14 -4.26
C ASN A 236 1.41 4.54 -2.78
N LEU A 237 0.70 5.63 -2.47
CA LEU A 237 0.61 6.13 -1.08
C LEU A 237 -0.14 5.20 -0.13
N GLY A 238 -0.89 4.22 -0.63
CA GLY A 238 -1.55 3.20 0.17
C GLY A 238 -0.58 2.30 0.92
N GLU A 239 0.71 2.29 0.56
CA GLU A 239 1.78 1.64 1.32
C GLU A 239 2.23 2.44 2.56
N LEU A 240 1.66 3.61 2.81
CA LEU A 240 1.97 4.41 3.99
C LEU A 240 0.83 4.28 5.01
N ALA A 241 1.16 3.77 6.19
CA ALA A 241 0.22 3.63 7.29
C ALA A 241 0.59 4.58 8.43
N TYR A 242 -0.42 5.24 9.00
CA TYR A 242 -0.23 6.05 10.19
C TYR A 242 -0.66 5.31 11.44
N THR A 243 0.15 5.40 12.47
CA THR A 243 -0.15 4.88 13.79
C THR A 243 0.16 5.97 14.82
N GLY A 244 -0.87 6.60 15.37
CA GLY A 244 -0.71 7.89 16.05
C GLY A 244 -0.10 8.91 15.08
N ASN A 245 0.96 9.59 15.49
CA ASN A 245 1.74 10.52 14.65
C ASN A 245 2.94 9.87 13.95
N SER A 246 3.10 8.54 14.09
CA SER A 246 4.19 7.81 13.48
C SER A 246 3.79 7.25 12.12
N LEU A 247 4.61 7.53 11.11
CA LEU A 247 4.45 6.96 9.78
C LEU A 247 5.18 5.61 9.71
N ARG A 248 4.44 4.55 9.36
CA ARG A 248 4.95 3.22 9.00
C ARG A 248 4.96 3.05 7.49
N TYR A 249 6.02 2.44 6.99
CA TYR A 249 6.26 2.16 5.57
C TYR A 249 7.16 0.94 5.46
N PRO A 250 7.15 0.23 4.32
CA PRO A 250 7.97 -0.96 4.17
C PRO A 250 9.45 -0.59 4.03
N GLN A 251 10.32 -1.38 4.66
CA GLN A 251 11.77 -1.21 4.72
C GLN A 251 12.47 -2.40 4.09
N ASP A 252 13.69 -2.19 3.59
CA ASP A 252 14.52 -3.30 3.12
C ASP A 252 14.78 -4.28 4.27
N PHE A 253 14.46 -5.57 4.05
CA PHE A 253 14.71 -6.64 5.01
C PHE A 253 16.17 -6.66 5.47
N ALA A 254 17.12 -6.43 4.56
CA ALA A 254 18.55 -6.43 4.87
C ALA A 254 18.97 -5.29 5.81
N ALA A 255 18.15 -4.24 5.92
CA ALA A 255 18.39 -3.10 6.81
C ALA A 255 17.86 -3.33 8.24
N LEU A 256 17.04 -4.36 8.46
CA LEU A 256 16.48 -4.64 9.79
C LEU A 256 17.53 -5.22 10.75
N GLU A 257 17.52 -4.70 11.98
CA GLU A 257 18.32 -5.25 13.07
C GLU A 257 17.79 -6.63 13.49
N HIS A 258 18.70 -7.49 13.94
CA HIS A 258 18.36 -8.82 14.42
C HIS A 258 17.76 -8.76 15.83
N ALA A 259 16.54 -9.26 16.03
CA ALA A 259 15.80 -9.10 17.28
C ALA A 259 16.54 -9.67 18.50
N CYS A 260 17.18 -10.84 18.38
CA CYS A 260 17.97 -11.45 19.45
C CYS A 260 19.18 -10.58 19.88
N LEU A 261 19.69 -9.72 19.00
CA LEU A 261 20.80 -8.79 19.31
C LEU A 261 20.30 -7.47 19.91
N CYS A 262 19.00 -7.21 19.86
CA CYS A 262 18.36 -5.97 20.31
C CYS A 262 17.63 -6.11 21.65
N GLU A 263 18.03 -7.08 22.50
CA GLU A 263 17.37 -7.37 23.78
C GLU A 263 17.24 -6.14 24.69
N HIS A 264 18.19 -5.21 24.66
CA HIS A 264 18.10 -3.97 25.43
C HIS A 264 16.93 -3.07 24.98
N HIS A 265 16.78 -2.88 23.66
CA HIS A 265 15.69 -2.06 23.07
C HIS A 265 14.34 -2.74 23.27
N ILE A 266 14.22 -4.00 22.85
CA ILE A 266 13.00 -4.81 22.99
C ILE A 266 12.58 -4.93 24.46
N GLY A 267 13.56 -5.13 25.35
CA GLY A 267 13.30 -5.16 26.78
C GLY A 267 12.89 -3.81 27.35
N GLY A 268 13.32 -2.70 26.75
CA GLY A 268 12.86 -1.35 27.09
C GLY A 268 11.38 -1.18 26.79
N GLU A 269 10.92 -1.66 25.63
CA GLU A 269 9.50 -1.65 25.26
C GLU A 269 8.65 -2.47 26.24
N ILE A 270 9.08 -3.70 26.56
CA ILE A 270 8.41 -4.58 27.55
C ILE A 270 8.35 -3.93 28.94
N ARG A 271 9.43 -3.28 29.37
CA ARG A 271 9.45 -2.59 30.68
C ARG A 271 8.55 -1.36 30.71
N SER A 272 8.37 -0.69 29.56
CA SER A 272 7.56 0.53 29.49
C SER A 272 6.06 0.25 29.61
N LYS A 273 5.60 -0.89 29.07
CA LYS A 273 4.18 -1.23 28.93
C LYS A 273 3.98 -2.74 28.98
N LYS A 274 2.86 -3.18 29.56
CA LYS A 274 2.53 -4.62 29.64
C LYS A 274 2.51 -5.22 28.22
N PRO A 275 3.21 -6.33 27.97
CA PRO A 275 3.28 -6.90 26.63
C PRO A 275 2.06 -7.79 26.34
N VAL A 276 1.71 -7.88 25.06
CA VAL A 276 0.84 -8.89 24.47
C VAL A 276 1.53 -9.44 23.23
N PHE A 277 1.46 -10.75 23.01
CA PHE A 277 2.17 -11.42 21.93
C PHE A 277 1.21 -12.08 20.95
N PHE A 278 1.35 -11.72 19.69
CA PHE A 278 0.67 -12.30 18.53
C PHE A 278 1.70 -13.07 17.72
N PHE A 279 1.40 -14.33 17.42
CA PHE A 279 2.27 -15.17 16.63
C PHE A 279 1.50 -15.73 15.45
N ASP A 280 2.05 -15.61 14.25
CA ASP A 280 1.76 -16.57 13.21
C ASP A 280 2.25 -17.98 13.58
N TYR A 281 1.74 -19.00 12.90
CA TYR A 281 2.07 -20.39 13.18
C TYR A 281 3.10 -20.99 12.22
N ASP A 282 2.73 -21.17 10.94
CA ASP A 282 3.51 -21.89 9.95
C ASP A 282 4.64 -21.02 9.42
N GLY A 283 5.90 -21.44 9.55
CA GLY A 283 7.07 -20.64 9.19
C GLY A 283 7.54 -19.69 10.30
N THR A 284 6.67 -19.38 11.27
CA THR A 284 6.97 -18.54 12.43
C THR A 284 7.33 -19.36 13.68
N LEU A 285 6.37 -20.10 14.24
CA LEU A 285 6.55 -20.94 15.43
C LEU A 285 7.02 -22.35 15.08
N THR A 286 6.79 -22.78 13.85
CA THR A 286 7.24 -24.07 13.31
C THR A 286 7.92 -23.86 11.97
N PRO A 287 8.98 -24.60 11.61
CA PRO A 287 9.55 -24.53 10.28
C PRO A 287 8.53 -24.85 9.19
N ILE A 288 8.69 -24.25 8.00
CA ILE A 288 7.87 -24.60 6.84
C ILE A 288 8.13 -26.06 6.46
N VAL A 289 7.07 -26.87 6.44
CA VAL A 289 7.12 -28.30 6.09
C VAL A 289 6.33 -28.59 4.81
N PRO A 290 6.65 -29.69 4.09
CA PRO A 290 5.92 -30.06 2.87
C PRO A 290 4.44 -30.42 3.08
N HIS A 291 4.11 -30.95 4.26
CA HIS A 291 2.78 -31.44 4.63
C HIS A 291 2.26 -30.66 5.84
N PRO A 292 1.09 -30.00 5.77
CA PRO A 292 0.57 -29.19 6.87
C PRO A 292 0.44 -29.92 8.20
N GLU A 293 0.13 -31.22 8.20
CA GLU A 293 0.01 -32.05 9.39
C GLU A 293 1.35 -32.28 10.12
N ASP A 294 2.48 -32.09 9.43
CA ASP A 294 3.83 -32.28 9.98
C ASP A 294 4.36 -31.00 10.66
N ALA A 295 3.62 -29.90 10.61
CA ALA A 295 3.99 -28.62 11.22
C ALA A 295 3.77 -28.68 12.74
N LEU A 296 4.49 -29.58 13.41
CA LEU A 296 4.37 -29.82 14.84
C LEU A 296 5.26 -28.87 15.63
N LEU A 297 4.69 -28.27 16.66
CA LEU A 297 5.43 -27.43 17.58
C LEU A 297 6.43 -28.26 18.40
N SER A 298 7.70 -27.82 18.43
CA SER A 298 8.73 -28.53 19.18
C SER A 298 8.39 -28.58 20.67
N PRO A 299 8.80 -29.62 21.43
CA PRO A 299 8.56 -29.68 22.87
C PRO A 299 9.11 -28.46 23.62
N ALA A 300 10.27 -27.96 23.20
CA ALA A 300 10.92 -26.79 23.80
C ALA A 300 10.10 -25.50 23.55
N THR A 301 9.70 -25.27 22.30
CA THR A 301 8.86 -24.10 21.94
C THR A 301 7.52 -24.14 22.67
N ARG A 302 6.92 -25.33 22.80
CA ARG A 302 5.63 -25.51 23.50
C ARG A 302 5.75 -25.17 24.97
N GLU A 303 6.81 -25.63 25.62
CA GLU A 303 7.09 -25.31 27.00
C GLU A 303 7.28 -23.80 27.20
N LYS A 304 8.06 -23.16 26.34
CA LYS A 304 8.33 -21.71 26.40
C LYS A 304 7.07 -20.87 26.17
N LEU A 305 6.27 -21.17 25.15
CA LEU A 305 4.98 -20.52 24.94
C LEU A 305 4.04 -20.71 26.15
N SER A 306 4.01 -21.90 26.74
CA SER A 306 3.22 -22.18 27.95
C SER A 306 3.71 -21.39 29.17
N GLN A 307 5.02 -21.13 29.27
CA GLN A 307 5.58 -20.25 30.29
C GLN A 307 5.24 -18.79 30.02
N LEU A 308 5.34 -18.33 28.77
CA LEU A 308 5.00 -16.96 28.37
C LEU A 308 3.52 -16.65 28.61
N ALA A 309 2.63 -17.58 28.29
CA ALA A 309 1.18 -17.46 28.50
C ALA A 309 0.77 -17.28 29.97
N LYS A 310 1.62 -17.67 30.92
CA LYS A 310 1.39 -17.41 32.36
C LYS A 310 1.77 -15.98 32.77
N LEU A 311 2.53 -15.29 31.94
CA LEU A 311 3.10 -13.96 32.23
C LEU A 311 2.40 -12.85 31.43
N ALA A 312 1.95 -13.16 30.21
CA ALA A 312 1.34 -12.21 29.29
C ALA A 312 0.29 -12.90 28.40
N PRO A 313 -0.69 -12.16 27.84
CA PRO A 313 -1.60 -12.71 26.85
C PRO A 313 -0.83 -13.16 25.59
N VAL A 314 -1.14 -14.37 25.13
CA VAL A 314 -0.58 -14.97 23.92
C VAL A 314 -1.73 -15.30 22.96
N ILE A 315 -1.57 -14.91 21.70
CA ILE A 315 -2.54 -15.08 20.64
C ILE A 315 -1.83 -15.73 19.45
N ILE A 316 -2.40 -16.83 18.93
CA ILE A 316 -1.94 -17.46 17.69
C ILE A 316 -2.86 -17.05 16.55
N ILE A 317 -2.32 -16.43 15.50
CA ILE A 317 -3.03 -16.04 14.28
C ILE A 317 -2.62 -16.92 13.10
N SER A 318 -3.52 -17.77 12.63
CA SER A 318 -3.23 -18.70 11.53
C SER A 318 -4.26 -18.64 10.40
N GLY A 319 -3.80 -18.95 9.18
CA GLY A 319 -4.67 -19.25 8.05
C GLY A 319 -5.37 -20.62 8.16
N ARG A 320 -4.87 -21.52 9.02
CA ARG A 320 -5.46 -22.84 9.29
C ARG A 320 -6.84 -22.72 9.92
N ASP A 321 -7.62 -23.79 9.86
CA ASP A 321 -8.82 -23.88 10.68
C ASP A 321 -8.43 -23.82 12.17
N ARG A 322 -9.24 -23.12 12.97
CA ARG A 322 -8.90 -22.81 14.36
C ARG A 322 -8.68 -24.07 15.21
N ASP A 323 -9.50 -25.10 15.01
CA ASP A 323 -9.40 -26.35 15.74
C ASP A 323 -8.14 -27.15 15.35
N ASP A 324 -7.69 -27.05 14.09
CA ASP A 324 -6.44 -27.67 13.60
C ASP A 324 -5.22 -27.02 14.28
N VAL A 325 -5.07 -25.69 14.18
CA VAL A 325 -3.94 -25.00 14.83
C VAL A 325 -3.97 -25.18 16.34
N LYS A 326 -5.15 -25.22 16.97
CA LYS A 326 -5.29 -25.50 18.40
C LYS A 326 -4.81 -26.90 18.76
N GLN A 327 -5.12 -27.91 17.96
CA GLN A 327 -4.64 -29.28 18.17
C GLN A 327 -3.12 -29.37 18.03
N LEU A 328 -2.56 -28.72 17.01
CA LEU A 328 -1.11 -28.71 16.76
C LEU A 328 -0.34 -27.98 17.87
N VAL A 329 -0.79 -26.79 18.29
CA VAL A 329 -0.17 -26.02 19.37
C VAL A 329 -0.38 -26.69 20.73
N GLY A 330 -1.59 -27.17 21.01
CA GLY A 330 -1.99 -27.89 22.23
C GLY A 330 -1.54 -27.24 23.54
N ILE A 331 -1.75 -25.92 23.67
CA ILE A 331 -1.55 -25.15 24.89
C ILE A 331 -2.91 -24.61 25.35
N GLU A 332 -3.23 -24.80 26.63
CA GLU A 332 -4.42 -24.21 27.25
C GLU A 332 -4.13 -22.77 27.70
N ASN A 333 -5.19 -21.94 27.81
CA ASN A 333 -5.11 -20.54 28.26
C ASN A 333 -4.43 -19.54 27.31
N ILE A 334 -4.44 -19.81 26.01
CA ILE A 334 -4.10 -18.81 24.98
C ILE A 334 -5.28 -18.58 24.04
N TYR A 335 -5.21 -17.54 23.22
CA TYR A 335 -6.19 -17.29 22.18
C TYR A 335 -5.76 -17.94 20.87
N TYR A 336 -6.70 -18.58 20.19
CA TYR A 336 -6.52 -19.14 18.87
C TYR A 336 -7.40 -18.41 17.89
N THR A 337 -6.80 -17.98 16.78
CA THR A 337 -7.57 -17.54 15.63
C THR A 337 -7.20 -18.32 14.39
N GLY A 338 -8.22 -18.91 13.79
CA GLY A 338 -8.13 -19.62 12.52
C GLY A 338 -8.84 -18.88 11.39
N SER A 339 -8.73 -19.45 10.19
CA SER A 339 -9.32 -18.95 8.96
C SER A 339 -9.00 -17.47 8.75
N HIS A 340 -7.75 -17.05 8.96
CA HIS A 340 -7.30 -15.65 8.84
C HIS A 340 -8.04 -14.64 9.75
N GLY A 341 -8.61 -15.08 10.88
CA GLY A 341 -9.29 -14.17 11.81
C GLY A 341 -10.80 -14.35 11.94
N PHE A 342 -11.42 -15.21 11.13
CA PHE A 342 -12.88 -15.41 11.16
C PHE A 342 -13.35 -16.29 12.33
N ASP A 343 -12.47 -17.12 12.88
CA ASP A 343 -12.80 -18.03 13.98
C ASP A 343 -11.87 -17.83 15.16
N ILE A 344 -12.36 -17.21 16.23
CA ILE A 344 -11.55 -16.89 17.41
C ILE A 344 -12.09 -17.64 18.61
N GLU A 345 -11.19 -18.26 19.37
CA GLU A 345 -11.51 -18.87 20.66
C GLU A 345 -10.49 -18.42 21.70
N GLY A 346 -10.99 -17.91 22.83
CA GLY A 346 -10.16 -17.50 23.95
C GLY A 346 -10.04 -18.58 25.03
N PRO A 347 -9.30 -18.27 26.11
CA PRO A 347 -9.26 -19.08 27.32
C PRO A 347 -10.68 -19.43 27.80
N GLN A 348 -10.85 -20.63 28.38
CA GLN A 348 -12.14 -21.18 28.82
C GLN A 348 -13.16 -21.46 27.70
N GLN A 349 -12.71 -21.61 26.44
CA GLN A 349 -13.55 -21.94 25.27
C GLN A 349 -14.61 -20.87 24.96
N VAL A 350 -14.36 -19.62 25.32
CA VAL A 350 -15.22 -18.51 24.93
C VAL A 350 -14.98 -18.24 23.45
N ALA A 351 -15.95 -18.59 22.61
CA ALA A 351 -15.90 -18.33 21.18
C ALA A 351 -16.25 -16.86 20.89
N PHE A 352 -15.40 -16.22 20.10
CA PHE A 352 -15.58 -14.87 19.59
C PHE A 352 -15.71 -14.98 18.07
N GLY A 353 -16.86 -14.60 17.51
CA GLY A 353 -17.09 -14.60 16.07
C GLY A 353 -17.38 -13.20 15.55
N LEU A 354 -17.06 -12.95 14.27
CA LEU A 354 -17.58 -11.77 13.59
C LEU A 354 -19.10 -11.90 13.47
N PRO A 355 -19.89 -10.88 13.83
CA PRO A 355 -21.35 -10.93 13.71
C PRO A 355 -21.84 -11.27 12.29
N GLU A 356 -21.12 -10.79 11.27
CA GLU A 356 -21.39 -11.04 9.84
C GLU A 356 -20.92 -12.43 9.38
N GLY A 357 -20.03 -13.07 10.15
CA GLY A 357 -19.52 -14.41 9.88
C GLY A 357 -20.56 -15.52 10.06
N ASN A 358 -21.57 -15.35 10.91
CA ASN A 358 -22.56 -16.42 11.10
C ASN A 358 -23.42 -16.64 9.84
N SER A 359 -23.80 -15.57 9.13
CA SER A 359 -24.51 -15.69 7.84
C SER A 359 -23.63 -16.25 6.71
N ILE A 360 -22.31 -16.08 6.79
CA ILE A 360 -21.40 -16.57 5.75
C ILE A 360 -21.17 -18.08 5.85
N ILE A 361 -21.21 -18.65 7.07
CA ILE A 361 -21.03 -20.10 7.28
C ILE A 361 -22.12 -20.88 6.52
N GLU A 362 -23.40 -20.51 6.70
CA GLU A 362 -24.52 -21.17 6.00
C GLU A 362 -24.36 -21.10 4.47
N THR A 363 -23.92 -19.94 3.97
CA THR A 363 -23.66 -19.72 2.55
C THR A 363 -22.49 -20.57 2.05
N VAL A 364 -21.40 -20.67 2.81
CA VAL A 364 -20.22 -21.50 2.49
C VAL A 364 -20.60 -22.99 2.44
N GLU A 365 -21.39 -23.49 3.40
CA GLU A 365 -21.87 -24.87 3.41
C GLU A 365 -22.80 -25.19 2.22
N GLU A 366 -23.65 -24.24 1.82
CA GLU A 366 -24.46 -24.35 0.61
C GLU A 366 -23.58 -24.45 -0.64
N VAL A 367 -22.61 -23.54 -0.78
CA VAL A 367 -21.68 -23.52 -1.92
C VAL A 367 -20.82 -24.78 -1.97
N ALA A 368 -20.35 -25.29 -0.83
CA ALA A 368 -19.58 -26.53 -0.78
C ALA A 368 -20.39 -27.72 -1.34
N ARG A 369 -21.64 -27.87 -0.92
CA ARG A 369 -22.55 -28.92 -1.43
C ARG A 369 -22.83 -28.75 -2.92
N ALA A 370 -23.03 -27.51 -3.37
CA ALA A 370 -23.26 -27.20 -4.78
C ALA A 370 -22.02 -27.50 -5.65
N LEU A 371 -20.80 -27.16 -5.18
CA LEU A 371 -19.54 -27.48 -5.84
C LEU A 371 -19.30 -28.98 -5.90
N GLN A 372 -19.50 -29.71 -4.80
CA GLN A 372 -19.40 -31.18 -4.78
C GLN A 372 -20.30 -31.81 -5.86
N LYS A 373 -21.55 -31.37 -5.95
CA LYS A 373 -22.48 -31.84 -6.99
C LYS A 373 -22.02 -31.47 -8.39
N LYS A 374 -21.66 -30.20 -8.62
CA LYS A 374 -21.28 -29.67 -9.95
C LYS A 374 -19.99 -30.30 -10.48
N LEU A 375 -19.04 -30.62 -9.60
CA LEU A 375 -17.72 -31.16 -9.95
C LEU A 375 -17.64 -32.70 -9.87
N SER A 376 -18.66 -33.37 -9.35
CA SER A 376 -18.72 -34.85 -9.19
C SER A 376 -18.39 -35.67 -10.44
N SER A 377 -18.65 -35.14 -11.64
CA SER A 377 -18.36 -35.82 -12.91
C SER A 377 -16.89 -35.74 -13.33
N LEU A 378 -16.07 -34.96 -12.63
CA LEU A 378 -14.66 -34.74 -12.91
C LEU A 378 -13.80 -35.60 -11.99
N GLU A 379 -13.04 -36.52 -12.57
CA GLU A 379 -12.13 -37.40 -11.84
C GLU A 379 -10.91 -36.62 -11.31
N GLY A 380 -10.52 -36.89 -10.06
CA GLY A 380 -9.34 -36.28 -9.41
C GLY A 380 -9.58 -34.92 -8.76
N ILE A 381 -10.85 -34.52 -8.56
CA ILE A 381 -11.25 -33.30 -7.85
C ILE A 381 -11.66 -33.62 -6.42
N LEU A 382 -11.15 -32.84 -5.46
CA LEU A 382 -11.55 -32.89 -4.06
C LEU A 382 -12.12 -31.53 -3.66
N VAL A 383 -13.37 -31.52 -3.16
CA VAL A 383 -13.99 -30.32 -2.58
C VAL A 383 -14.01 -30.48 -1.07
N GLU A 384 -13.18 -29.69 -0.40
CA GLU A 384 -12.97 -29.69 1.03
C GLU A 384 -13.71 -28.49 1.64
N PRO A 385 -14.80 -28.72 2.39
CA PRO A 385 -15.46 -27.66 3.14
C PRO A 385 -14.61 -27.27 4.35
N LYS A 386 -14.36 -25.97 4.50
CA LYS A 386 -13.82 -25.35 5.71
C LYS A 386 -14.92 -24.50 6.35
N LYS A 387 -14.72 -24.08 7.61
CA LYS A 387 -15.76 -23.33 8.34
C LYS A 387 -16.16 -22.02 7.65
N TYR A 388 -15.19 -21.32 7.06
CA TYR A 388 -15.39 -20.03 6.39
C TYR A 388 -14.96 -20.03 4.91
N ALA A 389 -14.61 -21.18 4.35
CA ALA A 389 -14.13 -21.27 2.97
C ALA A 389 -14.45 -22.64 2.36
N VAL A 390 -14.27 -22.75 1.04
CA VAL A 390 -14.28 -24.05 0.35
C VAL A 390 -13.01 -24.17 -0.47
N ALA A 391 -12.22 -25.22 -0.25
CA ALA A 391 -11.05 -25.51 -1.06
C ALA A 391 -11.39 -26.56 -2.13
N VAL A 392 -11.17 -26.22 -3.40
CA VAL A 392 -11.36 -27.11 -4.54
C VAL A 392 -9.99 -27.50 -5.08
N HIS A 393 -9.52 -28.68 -4.68
CA HIS A 393 -8.24 -29.22 -5.10
C HIS A 393 -8.37 -29.93 -6.44
N TYR A 394 -7.50 -29.59 -7.39
CA TYR A 394 -7.47 -30.20 -8.73
C TYR A 394 -6.08 -30.73 -9.10
N ARG A 395 -5.20 -30.92 -8.11
CA ARG A 395 -3.84 -31.46 -8.29
C ARG A 395 -3.81 -32.83 -8.96
N ASN A 396 -4.76 -33.69 -8.61
CA ASN A 396 -4.87 -35.05 -9.13
C ASN A 396 -5.75 -35.14 -10.39
N ALA A 397 -6.25 -34.00 -10.89
CA ALA A 397 -7.02 -33.95 -12.11
C ALA A 397 -6.13 -34.16 -13.34
N ARG A 398 -6.72 -34.66 -14.43
CA ARG A 398 -6.02 -34.74 -15.73
C ARG A 398 -5.61 -33.33 -16.19
N LYS A 399 -4.46 -33.19 -16.86
CA LYS A 399 -3.85 -31.89 -17.24
C LYS A 399 -4.81 -30.91 -17.95
N ASN A 400 -5.80 -31.41 -18.67
CA ASN A 400 -6.78 -30.62 -19.43
C ASN A 400 -8.06 -30.26 -18.65
N VAL A 401 -8.19 -30.70 -17.39
CA VAL A 401 -9.41 -30.52 -16.58
C VAL A 401 -9.33 -29.28 -15.68
N GLY A 402 -8.12 -28.82 -15.31
CA GLY A 402 -7.93 -27.70 -14.38
C GLY A 402 -8.63 -26.40 -14.82
N SER A 403 -8.52 -26.00 -16.09
CA SER A 403 -9.21 -24.81 -16.61
C SER A 403 -10.74 -24.95 -16.54
N LYS A 404 -11.27 -26.15 -16.76
CA LYS A 404 -12.70 -26.45 -16.63
C LYS A 404 -13.17 -26.36 -15.17
N VAL A 405 -12.37 -26.83 -14.22
CA VAL A 405 -12.67 -26.72 -12.78
C VAL A 405 -12.72 -25.25 -12.36
N ILE A 406 -11.74 -24.45 -12.81
CA ILE A 406 -11.71 -23.01 -12.54
C ILE A 406 -12.96 -22.32 -13.07
N ALA A 407 -13.32 -22.55 -14.34
CA ALA A 407 -14.50 -21.95 -14.94
C ALA A 407 -15.81 -22.35 -14.23
N LEU A 408 -15.99 -23.65 -13.92
CA LEU A 408 -17.21 -24.14 -13.27
C LEU A 408 -17.35 -23.65 -11.82
N THR A 409 -16.23 -23.52 -11.12
CA THR A 409 -16.18 -22.97 -9.75
C THR A 409 -16.54 -21.50 -9.77
N GLN A 410 -15.92 -20.70 -10.66
CA GLN A 410 -16.22 -19.29 -10.82
C GLN A 410 -17.70 -19.04 -11.16
N GLU A 411 -18.22 -19.73 -12.17
CA GLU A 411 -19.62 -19.60 -12.61
C GLU A 411 -20.63 -19.91 -11.50
N LEU A 412 -20.29 -20.82 -10.58
CA LEU A 412 -21.14 -21.09 -9.42
C LEU A 412 -21.01 -19.97 -8.38
N VAL A 413 -19.78 -19.57 -8.03
CA VAL A 413 -19.52 -18.56 -7.00
C VAL A 413 -20.08 -17.19 -7.38
N ASP A 414 -20.10 -16.85 -8.67
CA ASP A 414 -20.70 -15.61 -9.18
C ASP A 414 -22.20 -15.46 -8.85
N GLN A 415 -22.87 -16.56 -8.48
CA GLN A 415 -24.28 -16.57 -8.07
C GLN A 415 -24.48 -16.24 -6.58
N TYR A 416 -23.39 -16.13 -5.80
CA TYR A 416 -23.41 -15.89 -4.36
C TYR A 416 -22.73 -14.55 -4.05
N PRO A 417 -23.50 -13.45 -4.00
CA PRO A 417 -22.98 -12.16 -3.55
C PRO A 417 -22.38 -12.33 -2.14
N GLY A 418 -21.14 -11.88 -1.95
CA GLY A 418 -20.44 -12.06 -0.68
C GLY A 418 -19.35 -13.12 -0.68
N LEU A 419 -19.20 -13.90 -1.77
CA LEU A 419 -18.10 -14.85 -1.96
C LEU A 419 -17.26 -14.49 -3.19
N ARG A 420 -15.99 -14.87 -3.15
CA ARG A 420 -15.03 -14.74 -4.26
C ARG A 420 -14.14 -15.96 -4.34
N THR A 421 -13.61 -16.22 -5.53
CA THR A 421 -12.57 -17.22 -5.73
C THR A 421 -11.18 -16.60 -5.53
N GLY A 422 -10.26 -17.41 -5.03
CA GLY A 422 -8.82 -17.16 -4.97
C GLY A 422 -8.09 -18.34 -5.60
N ALA A 423 -6.98 -18.06 -6.29
CA ALA A 423 -6.17 -19.10 -6.92
C ALA A 423 -4.97 -19.46 -6.02
N GLY A 424 -4.82 -20.75 -5.73
CA GLY A 424 -3.62 -21.32 -5.11
C GLY A 424 -2.94 -22.34 -6.02
N LYS A 425 -1.82 -22.92 -5.57
CA LYS A 425 -1.07 -23.91 -6.36
C LYS A 425 -1.85 -25.22 -6.48
N MET A 426 -2.59 -25.36 -7.58
CA MET A 426 -3.49 -26.49 -7.88
C MET A 426 -4.70 -26.61 -6.94
N VAL A 427 -5.15 -25.48 -6.39
CA VAL A 427 -6.34 -25.36 -5.55
C VAL A 427 -7.06 -24.05 -5.86
N ILE A 428 -8.39 -24.04 -5.79
CA ILE A 428 -9.21 -22.82 -5.82
C ILE A 428 -9.82 -22.66 -4.45
N GLU A 429 -9.66 -21.50 -3.83
CA GLU A 429 -10.29 -21.18 -2.56
C GLU A 429 -11.51 -20.28 -2.77
N VAL A 430 -12.67 -20.71 -2.32
CA VAL A 430 -13.87 -19.87 -2.25
C VAL A 430 -13.95 -19.29 -0.85
N ARG A 431 -13.95 -17.96 -0.74
CA ARG A 431 -13.88 -17.24 0.54
C ARG A 431 -14.77 -16.00 0.53
N PRO A 432 -15.09 -15.42 1.71
CA PRO A 432 -15.87 -14.19 1.80
C PRO A 432 -15.21 -13.02 1.05
N THR A 433 -16.03 -12.11 0.52
CA THR A 433 -15.59 -10.83 -0.03
C THR A 433 -15.30 -9.80 1.04
N ILE A 434 -15.48 -10.16 2.31
CA ILE A 434 -15.13 -9.30 3.45
C ILE A 434 -13.65 -8.95 3.33
N ASP A 435 -13.37 -7.65 3.42
CA ASP A 435 -12.01 -7.12 3.40
C ASP A 435 -11.34 -7.43 4.74
N TRP A 436 -10.89 -8.67 4.90
CA TRP A 436 -10.36 -9.23 6.13
C TRP A 436 -8.98 -9.85 5.91
N ASP A 437 -8.04 -9.49 6.76
CA ASP A 437 -6.63 -9.87 6.72
C ASP A 437 -6.10 -10.10 8.15
N LYS A 438 -4.87 -10.63 8.29
CA LYS A 438 -4.28 -10.92 9.61
C LYS A 438 -4.15 -9.65 10.47
N GLY A 439 -3.95 -8.48 9.86
CA GLY A 439 -3.86 -7.21 10.57
C GLY A 439 -5.18 -6.73 11.15
N LYS A 440 -6.27 -6.83 10.39
CA LYS A 440 -7.63 -6.57 10.90
C LYS A 440 -8.05 -7.59 11.95
N ALA A 441 -7.67 -8.85 11.79
CA ALA A 441 -7.88 -9.87 12.82
C ALA A 441 -7.18 -9.50 14.13
N MET A 442 -5.90 -9.11 14.07
CA MET A 442 -5.14 -8.63 15.22
C MET A 442 -5.81 -7.41 15.87
N GLN A 443 -6.20 -6.39 15.09
CA GLN A 443 -6.88 -5.20 15.61
C GLN A 443 -8.20 -5.55 16.31
N TRP A 444 -9.01 -6.40 15.70
CA TRP A 444 -10.28 -6.82 16.27
C TRP A 444 -10.11 -7.56 17.60
N ILE A 445 -9.13 -8.47 17.69
CA ILE A 445 -8.80 -9.16 18.94
C ILE A 445 -8.33 -8.16 19.99
N ALA A 446 -7.45 -7.22 19.60
CA ALA A 446 -6.95 -6.20 20.49
C ALA A 446 -8.08 -5.32 21.06
N ASP A 447 -9.06 -4.94 20.23
CA ASP A 447 -10.22 -4.17 20.65
C ASP A 447 -11.14 -4.98 21.59
N LYS A 448 -11.41 -6.24 21.27
CA LYS A 448 -12.23 -7.12 22.13
C LYS A 448 -11.63 -7.38 23.50
N LEU A 449 -10.30 -7.37 23.58
CA LEU A 449 -9.54 -7.53 24.82
C LEU A 449 -9.19 -6.19 25.48
N CYS A 450 -9.70 -5.06 24.94
CA CYS A 450 -9.41 -3.70 25.39
C CYS A 450 -7.89 -3.39 25.50
N LEU A 451 -7.04 -4.04 24.69
CA LEU A 451 -5.59 -3.97 24.84
C LEU A 451 -5.04 -2.56 24.60
N GLN A 452 -5.63 -1.84 23.64
CA GLN A 452 -5.24 -0.47 23.34
C GLN A 452 -5.62 0.49 24.47
N GLU A 453 -6.85 0.38 24.99
CA GLU A 453 -7.34 1.18 26.12
C GLU A 453 -6.52 0.95 27.39
N LEU A 454 -6.09 -0.30 27.60
CA LEU A 454 -5.23 -0.71 28.71
C LEU A 454 -3.73 -0.40 28.44
N GLY A 455 -3.39 0.12 27.26
CA GLY A 455 -2.06 0.57 26.92
C GLY A 455 -1.02 -0.54 26.77
N PHE A 456 -1.41 -1.73 26.30
CA PHE A 456 -0.49 -2.85 26.06
C PHE A 456 0.48 -2.56 24.92
N HIS A 457 1.69 -3.10 25.03
CA HIS A 457 2.66 -3.17 23.94
C HIS A 457 2.44 -4.43 23.10
N HIS A 458 2.19 -4.26 21.81
CA HIS A 458 1.84 -5.34 20.90
C HIS A 458 3.08 -5.86 20.19
N PHE A 459 3.44 -7.11 20.45
CA PHE A 459 4.46 -7.82 19.68
C PHE A 459 3.76 -8.71 18.65
N TYR A 460 4.12 -8.58 17.38
CA TYR A 460 3.65 -9.46 16.33
C TYR A 460 4.84 -10.15 15.66
N MET A 461 4.75 -11.46 15.48
CA MET A 461 5.76 -12.28 14.80
C MET A 461 5.10 -13.00 13.63
N GLY A 462 5.72 -12.91 12.46
CA GLY A 462 5.19 -13.48 11.23
C GLY A 462 6.29 -13.76 10.20
N ASP A 463 6.04 -14.65 9.26
CA ASP A 463 7.04 -15.08 8.27
C ASP A 463 6.61 -14.77 6.83
N ASP A 464 5.37 -14.37 6.56
CA ASP A 464 4.85 -14.32 5.19
C ASP A 464 4.25 -12.97 4.78
N ILE A 465 3.84 -12.89 3.51
CA ILE A 465 3.22 -11.69 2.94
C ILE A 465 1.88 -11.32 3.61
N THR A 466 1.19 -12.29 4.23
CA THR A 466 -0.07 -12.02 4.93
C THR A 466 0.16 -11.39 6.31
N ASP A 467 1.35 -11.59 6.89
CA ASP A 467 1.77 -10.94 8.13
C ASP A 467 2.14 -9.46 7.95
N GLU A 468 2.48 -9.05 6.72
CA GLU A 468 2.71 -7.64 6.39
C GLU A 468 1.50 -6.76 6.68
N ASP A 469 0.27 -7.28 6.50
CA ASP A 469 -0.95 -6.58 6.88
C ASP A 469 -1.00 -6.31 8.39
N ALA A 470 -0.50 -7.24 9.21
CA ALA A 470 -0.42 -7.07 10.65
C ALA A 470 0.69 -6.11 11.06
N PHE A 471 1.88 -6.25 10.50
CA PHE A 471 3.00 -5.32 10.75
C PHE A 471 2.62 -3.88 10.40
N LYS A 472 1.94 -3.67 9.27
CA LYS A 472 1.46 -2.37 8.82
C LYS A 472 0.44 -1.74 9.77
N LEU A 473 -0.43 -2.55 10.37
CA LEU A 473 -1.53 -2.13 11.23
C LEU A 473 -1.22 -2.15 12.74
N LEU A 474 0.04 -2.44 13.11
CA LEU A 474 0.49 -2.40 14.51
C LEU A 474 0.21 -1.02 15.15
N PRO A 475 -0.26 -1.01 16.42
CA PRO A 475 -0.53 0.22 17.16
C PRO A 475 0.76 0.97 17.53
N GLU A 476 0.61 2.15 18.14
CA GLU A 476 1.72 3.09 18.37
C GLU A 476 2.82 2.40 19.19
N HIS A 477 2.37 1.65 20.19
CA HIS A 477 3.16 0.72 21.00
C HIS A 477 3.07 -0.68 20.39
N GLY A 478 3.63 -0.81 19.20
CA GLY A 478 3.70 -2.06 18.46
C GLY A 478 5.10 -2.31 17.92
N THR A 479 5.52 -3.57 17.97
CA THR A 479 6.79 -4.08 17.46
C THR A 479 6.54 -5.31 16.59
N GLY A 480 6.86 -5.20 15.30
CA GLY A 480 6.80 -6.32 14.36
C GLY A 480 8.15 -7.02 14.24
N ILE A 481 8.16 -8.35 14.20
CA ILE A 481 9.35 -9.16 14.00
C ILE A 481 9.08 -10.13 12.85
N ILE A 482 9.78 -9.95 11.73
CA ILE A 482 9.71 -10.85 10.59
C ILE A 482 10.63 -12.06 10.78
N VAL A 483 10.17 -13.24 10.42
CA VAL A 483 10.89 -14.52 10.57
C VAL A 483 11.34 -15.04 9.20
N GLY A 484 12.59 -15.49 9.13
CA GLY A 484 13.15 -16.09 7.91
C GLY A 484 13.80 -15.07 6.98
N ASP A 485 14.27 -15.53 5.82
CA ASP A 485 14.91 -14.70 4.81
C ASP A 485 13.90 -14.16 3.79
N HIS A 486 13.95 -12.85 3.55
CA HIS A 486 13.01 -12.14 2.69
C HIS A 486 13.73 -11.25 1.69
N GLN A 487 13.28 -11.30 0.44
CA GLN A 487 13.78 -10.42 -0.63
C GLN A 487 12.91 -9.18 -0.85
N SER A 488 11.72 -9.16 -0.24
CA SER A 488 10.77 -8.06 -0.38
C SER A 488 10.86 -7.11 0.81
N PRO A 489 10.58 -5.81 0.61
CA PRO A 489 10.42 -4.88 1.71
C PRO A 489 9.33 -5.30 2.71
N THR A 490 9.50 -4.95 3.98
CA THR A 490 8.62 -5.35 5.10
C THR A 490 8.30 -4.19 6.04
N TYR A 491 7.11 -4.16 6.63
CA TYR A 491 6.72 -3.21 7.69
C TYR A 491 7.23 -3.61 9.09
N ALA A 492 7.90 -4.76 9.22
CA ALA A 492 8.46 -5.20 10.48
C ALA A 492 9.54 -4.23 11.02
N ASP A 493 9.71 -4.22 12.34
CA ASP A 493 10.69 -3.38 13.03
C ASP A 493 12.03 -4.13 13.20
N TYR A 494 11.98 -5.46 13.33
CA TYR A 494 13.14 -6.34 13.51
C TYR A 494 13.00 -7.62 12.69
N ARG A 495 14.10 -8.38 12.56
CA ARG A 495 14.09 -9.72 11.96
C ARG A 495 14.72 -10.78 12.85
N ILE A 496 14.37 -12.04 12.64
CA ILE A 496 15.14 -13.22 13.05
C ILE A 496 15.38 -14.11 11.83
N ASP A 497 16.51 -14.81 11.78
CA ASP A 497 16.95 -15.47 10.54
C ASP A 497 16.18 -16.77 10.26
N SER A 498 15.54 -17.38 11.28
CA SER A 498 14.66 -18.54 11.08
C SER A 498 13.78 -18.86 12.30
N ALA A 499 12.78 -19.72 12.10
CA ALA A 499 11.92 -20.23 13.17
C ALA A 499 12.69 -20.94 14.30
N SER A 500 13.91 -21.43 14.08
CA SER A 500 14.71 -22.06 15.14
C SER A 500 15.21 -21.07 16.19
N GLU A 501 15.32 -19.78 15.83
CA GLU A 501 15.74 -18.70 16.74
C GLU A 501 14.57 -18.16 17.58
N MET A 502 13.33 -18.52 17.23
CA MET A 502 12.13 -18.16 18.01
C MET A 502 12.28 -18.58 19.48
N ASP A 503 12.89 -19.75 19.70
CA ASP A 503 13.13 -20.30 21.02
C ASP A 503 14.03 -19.41 21.89
N GLU A 504 15.05 -18.77 21.31
CA GLU A 504 15.94 -17.83 22.00
C GLU A 504 15.21 -16.52 22.29
N LEU A 505 14.41 -16.05 21.34
CA LEU A 505 13.60 -14.84 21.47
C LEU A 505 12.54 -14.99 22.58
N LEU A 506 11.86 -16.13 22.65
CA LEU A 506 10.90 -16.45 23.71
C LEU A 506 11.57 -16.48 25.09
N ASP A 507 12.76 -17.09 25.20
CA ASP A 507 13.52 -17.13 26.45
C ASP A 507 13.89 -15.71 26.92
N SER A 508 14.26 -14.84 25.98
CA SER A 508 14.53 -13.42 26.24
C SER A 508 13.30 -12.69 26.80
N PHE A 509 12.13 -12.82 26.15
CA PHE A 509 10.89 -12.23 26.63
C PHE A 509 10.53 -12.70 28.04
N ILE A 510 10.56 -14.01 28.28
CA ILE A 510 10.23 -14.61 29.59
C ILE A 510 11.17 -14.08 30.67
N ARG A 511 12.47 -14.01 30.37
CA ARG A 511 13.50 -13.50 31.30
C ARG A 511 13.25 -12.05 31.66
N ILE A 512 12.96 -11.20 30.68
CA ILE A 512 12.71 -9.76 30.89
C ILE A 512 11.45 -9.55 31.74
N ILE A 513 10.34 -10.20 31.39
CA ILE A 513 9.07 -10.04 32.11
C ILE A 513 9.19 -10.54 33.55
N LYS A 514 9.82 -11.70 33.77
CA LYS A 514 10.05 -12.22 35.13
C LYS A 514 10.92 -11.30 35.98
N LYS A 515 11.90 -10.63 35.38
CA LYS A 515 12.75 -9.67 36.10
C LYS A 515 11.94 -8.45 36.54
N GLN A 516 11.08 -7.93 35.67
CA GLN A 516 10.20 -6.79 35.98
C GLN A 516 9.22 -7.11 37.12
N HIS A 517 8.54 -8.26 37.07
CA HIS A 517 7.62 -8.64 38.15
C HIS A 517 8.30 -8.76 39.53
N LYS A 518 9.57 -9.18 39.57
CA LYS A 518 10.35 -9.22 40.83
C LYS A 518 10.79 -7.85 41.33
N GLU A 519 10.84 -6.85 40.47
CA GLU A 519 11.19 -5.47 40.83
C GLU A 519 9.94 -4.68 41.27
N ASP A 520 8.74 -5.10 40.85
CA ASP A 520 7.45 -4.52 41.21
C ASP A 520 6.82 -5.12 42.50
N GLU A 521 7.23 -6.33 42.89
CA GLU A 521 6.92 -7.01 44.18
C GLU A 521 7.83 -6.53 45.32
#